data_AF-A0A1Y3YHW6-F1
#
_entry.id   AF-A0A1Y3YHW6-F1
#
_cell.length_a   1.000
_cell.length_b   1.000
_cell.length_c   1.000
_cell.angle_alpha   90.00
_cell.angle_beta   90.00
_cell.angle_gamma   90.00
#
_symmetry.space_group_name_H-M   'P 1'
#
loop_
_entity.id
_entity.type
_entity.pdbx_description
1 polymer ?
#
loop_
_entity_poly.entity_id
_entity_poly.type
_entity_poly.pdbx_seq_one_letter_code
_entity_poly.pdbx_strand_id
1 'polypeptide(L)' 'MEQLLEILEEIRPDLDFANCQDLIDGHHLNSLDIISIVAELEDAFDITVPTVEVIPHNFNSAQNLWAMIQRLQEEG' A
#
# COMPACT_ATOMS: atom_id res chain seq x y z
N MET A 1 -10.44 4.92 -0.67
CA MET A 1 -10.12 3.58 -1.24
C MET A 1 -10.00 3.60 -2.76
N GLU A 2 -10.91 4.25 -3.51
CA GLU A 2 -10.78 4.35 -4.99
C GLU A 2 -9.47 5.00 -5.44
N GLN A 3 -9.11 6.16 -4.86
CA GLN A 3 -7.84 6.83 -5.15
C GLN A 3 -6.61 5.99 -4.80
N LEU A 4 -6.68 5.19 -3.72
CA LEU A 4 -5.61 4.26 -3.34
C LEU A 4 -5.43 3.19 -4.42
N LEU A 5 -6.53 2.58 -4.89
CA LEU A 5 -6.48 1.56 -5.93
C LEU A 5 -5.94 2.13 -7.26
N GLU A 6 -6.34 3.35 -7.63
CA GLU A 6 -5.85 4.02 -8.83
C GLU A 6 -4.32 4.22 -8.81
N ILE A 7 -3.78 4.71 -7.68
CA ILE A 7 -2.32 4.86 -7.48
C ILE A 7 -1.63 3.50 -7.55
N LEU A 8 -2.18 2.49 -6.88
CA LEU A 8 -1.61 1.14 -6.87
C LEU A 8 -1.64 0.49 -8.26
N GLU A 9 -2.71 0.68 -9.03
CA GLU A 9 -2.83 0.20 -10.42
C GLU A 9 -1.92 0.97 -11.39
N GLU A 10 -1.64 2.26 -11.17
CA GLU A 10 -0.64 2.98 -11.99
C GLU A 10 0.77 2.43 -11.77
N ILE A 11 1.13 2.15 -10.51
CA ILE A 11 2.46 1.63 -10.15
C ILE A 11 2.57 0.15 -10.56
N ARG A 12 1.52 -0.63 -10.30
CA ARG A 12 1.47 -2.08 -10.50
C ARG A 12 0.13 -2.53 -11.10
N PRO A 13 -0.07 -2.31 -12.40
CA PRO A 13 -1.27 -2.79 -13.11
C PRO A 13 -1.31 -4.33 -13.24
N ASP A 14 -0.16 -4.99 -13.06
CA ASP A 14 -0.03 -6.45 -13.07
C ASP A 14 -0.62 -7.12 -11.82
N LEU A 15 -0.93 -6.37 -10.76
CA LEU A 15 -1.45 -6.92 -9.50
C LEU A 15 -2.87 -6.48 -9.23
N ASP A 16 -3.71 -7.46 -8.93
CA ASP A 16 -5.12 -7.22 -8.62
C ASP A 16 -5.28 -6.81 -7.16
N PHE A 17 -4.99 -5.56 -6.81
CA PHE A 17 -5.11 -5.06 -5.42
C PHE A 17 -6.53 -5.13 -4.84
N ALA A 18 -7.54 -5.24 -5.71
CA ALA A 18 -8.94 -5.35 -5.33
C ALA A 18 -9.31 -6.74 -4.78
N ASN A 19 -8.75 -7.82 -5.33
CA ASN A 19 -9.05 -9.20 -4.92
C ASN A 19 -7.86 -9.94 -4.30
N CYS A 20 -6.62 -9.49 -4.54
CA CYS A 20 -5.41 -10.13 -4.05
C CYS A 20 -5.19 -9.77 -2.58
N GLN A 21 -5.06 -10.81 -1.74
CA GLN A 21 -4.84 -10.71 -0.30
C GLN A 21 -3.47 -11.27 0.12
N ASP A 22 -2.58 -11.52 -0.82
CA ASP A 22 -1.27 -12.14 -0.58
C ASP A 22 -0.16 -11.35 -1.30
N LEU A 23 -0.28 -10.02 -1.34
CA LEU A 23 0.67 -9.18 -2.09
C LEU A 23 2.12 -9.32 -1.60
N ILE A 24 2.33 -9.41 -0.29
CA ILE A 24 3.66 -9.69 0.27
C ILE A 24 3.87 -11.20 0.45
N ASP A 25 2.90 -11.93 0.98
CA ASP A 25 3.04 -13.37 1.27
C ASP A 25 3.27 -14.20 -0.01
N GLY A 26 2.57 -13.85 -1.08
CA GLY A 26 2.71 -14.41 -2.42
C GLY A 26 3.92 -13.89 -3.19
N HIS A 27 4.81 -13.09 -2.57
CA HIS A 27 5.99 -12.50 -3.21
C HIS A 27 5.67 -11.68 -4.47
N HIS A 28 4.47 -11.10 -4.54
CA HIS A 28 4.05 -10.27 -5.67
C HIS A 28 4.74 -8.91 -5.67
N LEU A 29 4.96 -8.34 -4.48
CA LEU A 29 5.68 -7.09 -4.29
C LEU A 29 7.15 -7.36 -3.95
N ASN A 30 8.08 -6.82 -4.75
CA ASN A 30 9.48 -6.74 -4.37
C ASN A 30 9.75 -5.50 -3.53
N SER A 31 10.90 -5.47 -2.86
CA SER A 31 11.33 -4.31 -2.05
C SER A 31 11.25 -2.98 -2.80
N LEU A 32 11.53 -2.96 -4.10
CA LEU A 32 11.41 -1.77 -4.94
C LEU A 32 9.95 -1.32 -5.11
N ASP A 33 9.04 -2.26 -5.37
CA ASP A 33 7.62 -1.98 -5.55
C ASP A 33 7.01 -1.39 -4.29
N ILE A 34 7.38 -1.98 -3.15
CA ILE A 34 6.99 -1.51 -1.84
C ILE A 34 7.44 -0.06 -1.63
N ILE A 35 8.70 0.26 -1.93
CA ILE A 35 9.23 1.61 -1.75
C ILE A 35 8.49 2.60 -2.67
N SER A 36 8.21 2.23 -3.92
CA SER A 36 7.44 3.06 -4.85
C SER A 36 6.01 3.30 -4.37
N ILE A 37 5.32 2.23 -3.92
CA ILE A 37 3.97 2.34 -3.36
C ILE A 37 4.00 3.26 -2.14
N VAL A 38 4.88 3.00 -1.18
CA VAL A 38 5.00 3.83 0.02
C VAL A 38 5.21 5.31 -0.34
N ALA A 39 6.17 5.62 -1.22
CA ALA A 39 6.47 7.00 -1.60
C ALA A 39 5.27 7.72 -2.24
N GLU A 40 4.57 7.06 -3.17
CA GLU A 40 3.37 7.64 -3.80
C GLU A 40 2.23 7.82 -2.81
N LEU A 41 2.09 6.90 -1.82
CA LEU A 41 1.10 7.05 -0.76
C LEU A 41 1.44 8.20 0.19
N GLU A 42 2.72 8.34 0.57
CA GLU A 42 3.20 9.43 1.41
C GLU A 42 2.95 10.79 0.73
N ASP A 43 3.22 10.92 -0.57
CA ASP A 43 2.97 12.15 -1.33
C ASP A 43 1.47 12.41 -1.55
N ALA A 44 0.70 11.40 -1.98
CA ALA A 44 -0.71 11.56 -2.32
C ALA A 44 -1.61 11.77 -1.09
N PHE A 45 -1.26 11.19 0.05
CA PHE A 45 -2.06 11.25 1.28
C PHE A 45 -1.44 12.11 2.39
N ASP A 46 -0.27 12.70 2.13
CA ASP A 46 0.52 13.50 3.09
C ASP A 46 0.74 12.75 4.42
N ILE A 47 1.19 11.50 4.32
CA ILE A 47 1.47 10.62 5.46
C ILE A 47 2.95 10.24 5.54
N THR A 48 3.36 9.63 6.65
CA THR A 48 4.64 8.95 6.77
C THR A 48 4.42 7.47 7.05
N VAL A 49 4.84 6.58 6.15
CA VAL A 49 4.72 5.14 6.32
C VAL A 49 6.06 4.58 6.78
N PRO A 50 6.23 4.24 8.06
CA PRO A 50 7.47 3.68 8.53
C PRO A 50 7.64 2.24 8.00
N THR A 51 8.88 1.82 7.78
CA THR A 51 9.19 0.47 7.29
C THR A 51 8.71 -0.66 8.20
N VAL A 52 8.41 -0.38 9.47
CA VAL A 52 7.80 -1.33 10.41
C VAL A 52 6.34 -1.65 10.07
N GLU A 53 5.63 -0.72 9.42
CA GLU A 53 4.25 -0.91 8.97
C GLU A 53 4.18 -1.65 7.63
N VAL A 54 5.32 -1.80 6.94
CA VAL A 54 5.46 -2.59 5.72
C VAL A 54 5.57 -4.08 6.07
N ILE A 55 4.44 -4.63 6.50
CA ILE A 55 4.29 -6.05 6.85
C ILE A 55 3.14 -6.66 6.06
N PRO A 56 3.13 -7.99 5.86
CA PRO A 56 2.04 -8.67 5.18
C PRO A 56 0.67 -8.29 5.74
N HIS A 57 0.54 -8.14 7.06
CA HIS A 57 -0.71 -7.74 7.69
C HIS A 57 -1.30 -6.43 7.12
N ASN A 58 -0.48 -5.41 6.89
CA ASN A 58 -0.92 -4.10 6.39
C ASN A 58 -0.92 -4.03 4.85
N PHE A 59 0.04 -4.67 4.20
CA PHE A 59 0.26 -4.56 2.76
C PHE A 59 -0.35 -5.68 1.92
N ASN A 60 -0.86 -6.74 2.54
CA ASN A 60 -1.43 -7.87 1.79
C ASN A 60 -2.70 -7.51 1.02
N SER A 61 -3.41 -6.43 1.37
CA SER A 61 -4.67 -6.05 0.74
C SER A 61 -4.83 -4.54 0.70
N ALA A 62 -5.48 -4.02 -0.34
CA ALA A 62 -5.80 -2.60 -0.45
C ALA A 62 -6.63 -2.08 0.74
N GLN A 63 -7.48 -2.92 1.33
CA GLN A 63 -8.25 -2.55 2.53
C GLN A 63 -7.35 -2.31 3.74
N ASN A 64 -6.33 -3.15 3.95
CA ASN A 64 -5.42 -3.02 5.08
C ASN A 64 -4.49 -1.82 4.88
N LEU A 65 -4.03 -1.59 3.64
CA LEU A 65 -3.30 -0.38 3.26
C LEU A 65 -4.13 0.86 3.56
N TRP A 66 -5.39 0.87 3.14
CA TRP A 66 -6.30 1.98 3.42
C TRP A 66 -6.50 2.22 4.92
N ALA A 67 -6.67 1.16 5.70
CA ALA A 67 -6.80 1.26 7.16
C ALA A 67 -5.51 1.81 7.80
N MET A 68 -4.34 1.37 7.35
CA MET A 68 -3.05 1.88 7.80
C MET A 68 -2.89 3.37 7.46
N ILE A 69 -3.18 3.77 6.21
CA ILE A 69 -3.14 5.17 5.76
C ILE A 69 -4.04 6.03 6.63
N GLN A 70 -5.30 5.63 6.84
CA GLN A 70 -6.24 6.40 7.66
C GLN A 70 -5.71 6.60 9.09
N ARG A 71 -5.12 5.57 9.70
CA ARG A 71 -4.54 5.66 11.04
C ARG A 71 -3.36 6.64 11.07
N LEU A 72 -2.46 6.54 10.09
CA LEU A 72 -1.31 7.44 9.98
C LEU A 72 -1.74 8.90 9.71
N GLN A 73 -2.82 9.11 8.94
CA GLN A 73 -3.41 10.44 8.73
C GLN A 73 -4.00 11.04 10.01
N GLU A 74 -4.54 10.23 10.92
CA GLU A 74 -5.07 10.70 12.20
C GLU A 74 -3.97 10.97 13.24
N GLU A 75 -2.81 10.32 13.11
CA GLU A 75 -1.65 10.49 13.99
C GLU A 75 -0.67 11.58 13.52
N GLY A 76 -0.87 12.13 12.30
CA GLY A 76 -0.05 13.18 11.66
C GLY A 76 -0.43 14.63 11.99
#